data_AF-A0A7J3HZM9-F1
#
_entry.id   AF-A0A7J3HZM9-F1
#
_cell.length_a   1.000
_cell.length_b   1.000
_cell.length_c   1.000
_cell.angle_alpha   90.00
_cell.angle_beta   90.00
_cell.angle_gamma   90.00
#
_symmetry.space_group_name_H-M   'P 1'
#
loop_
_entity.id
_entity.type
_entity.pdbx_description
1 polymer ?
#
loop_
_entity_poly.entity_id
_entity_poly.type
_entity_poly.pdbx_seq_one_letter_code
_entity_poly.pdbx_strand_id
1 'polypeptide(L)'
;ISEATAIHTTHPEYLSRDLRERIFHQGSNPFLAECFETVKKEARPDIVEGGPCIIMATSGMLSGGPSVEYFRVMAPDPKNCLLFVTYQVEGTLGRRIQKGWREVPMRMADGKTEIVPVKMEVKTIEGFSGHSDRRQIINYLKTLNSKLERVITCHGEGSKCVNMATLIHRSFEIETRAPQNLETIRLR
;
A
#
# COMPACT_ATOMS: atom_id res chain seq x y z
N ILE A 1 4.60 -12.72 -2.98
CA ILE A 1 4.04 -12.55 -1.61
C ILE A 1 4.58 -13.64 -0.71
N SER A 2 4.31 -14.93 -1.01
CA SER A 2 4.84 -16.08 -0.25
C SER A 2 6.35 -16.00 0.05
N GLU A 3 7.18 -15.72 -0.97
CA GLU A 3 8.64 -15.54 -0.77
C GLU A 3 9.00 -14.41 0.22
N ALA A 4 8.28 -13.28 0.17
CA ALA A 4 8.50 -12.21 1.13
C ALA A 4 8.07 -12.63 2.54
N THR A 5 6.98 -13.40 2.66
CA THR A 5 6.54 -13.97 3.93
C THR A 5 7.59 -14.93 4.51
N ALA A 6 8.24 -15.74 3.67
CA ALA A 6 9.32 -16.62 4.12
C ALA A 6 10.47 -15.83 4.77
N ILE A 7 10.87 -14.69 4.18
CA ILE A 7 11.89 -13.80 4.76
C ILE A 7 11.45 -13.27 6.15
N HIS A 8 10.17 -12.97 6.36
CA HIS A 8 9.69 -12.53 7.68
C HIS A 8 9.84 -13.63 8.74
N THR A 9 9.70 -14.90 8.35
CA THR A 9 9.87 -16.03 9.27
C THR A 9 11.33 -16.31 9.63
N THR A 10 12.30 -15.90 8.78
CA THR A 10 13.74 -16.03 9.06
C THR A 10 14.29 -14.88 9.89
N HIS A 11 13.53 -13.79 10.05
CA HIS A 11 13.94 -12.57 10.77
C HIS A 11 12.96 -12.18 11.89
N PRO A 12 12.67 -13.09 12.84
CA PRO A 12 11.67 -12.86 13.88
C PRO A 12 12.03 -11.76 14.89
N GLU A 13 13.31 -11.43 15.01
CA GLU A 13 13.83 -10.35 15.86
C GLU A 13 13.30 -8.96 15.44
N TYR A 14 12.87 -8.81 14.19
CA TYR A 14 12.26 -7.58 13.66
C TYR A 14 10.73 -7.55 13.77
N LEU A 15 10.10 -8.66 14.18
CA LEU A 15 8.64 -8.71 14.37
C LEU A 15 8.24 -8.13 15.73
N SER A 16 6.97 -7.76 15.86
CA SER A 16 6.43 -7.36 17.16
C SER A 16 6.60 -8.48 18.18
N ARG A 17 6.77 -8.10 19.44
CA ARG A 17 6.95 -9.06 20.55
C ARG A 17 5.86 -10.13 20.54
N ASP A 18 4.60 -9.73 20.39
CA ASP A 18 3.46 -10.64 20.39
C ASP A 18 3.52 -11.65 19.23
N LEU A 19 3.85 -11.19 18.02
CA LEU A 19 3.94 -12.08 16.86
C LEU A 19 5.13 -13.04 16.99
N ARG A 20 6.27 -12.55 17.49
CA ARG A 20 7.44 -13.38 17.78
C ARG A 20 7.09 -14.45 18.83
N GLU A 21 6.42 -14.09 19.91
CA GLU A 21 6.02 -15.05 20.95
C GLU A 21 5.06 -16.12 20.41
N ARG A 22 4.09 -15.72 19.57
CA ARG A 22 3.18 -16.66 18.89
C ARG A 22 3.91 -17.66 18.00
N ILE A 23 4.89 -17.21 17.22
CA ILE A 23 5.63 -18.06 16.28
C ILE A 23 6.55 -19.04 17.03
N PHE A 24 7.33 -18.57 18.01
CA PHE A 24 8.41 -19.38 18.62
C PHE A 24 8.01 -20.15 19.88
N HIS A 25 7.03 -19.67 20.63
CA HIS A 25 6.69 -20.26 21.94
C HIS A 25 5.34 -20.95 21.95
N GLN A 26 4.41 -20.51 21.11
CA GLN A 26 3.04 -21.07 21.07
C GLN A 26 2.82 -22.02 19.88
N GLY A 27 3.79 -22.14 18.96
CA GLY A 27 3.66 -22.94 17.74
C GLY A 27 2.56 -22.44 16.78
N SER A 28 2.01 -21.24 17.01
CA SER A 28 0.92 -20.66 16.25
C SER A 28 1.46 -19.63 15.26
N ASN A 29 2.11 -20.10 14.19
CA ASN A 29 2.59 -19.22 13.12
C ASN A 29 1.43 -18.83 12.19
N PRO A 30 0.96 -17.57 12.18
CA PRO A 30 -0.17 -17.16 11.35
C PRO A 30 0.13 -17.22 9.84
N PHE A 31 1.41 -17.21 9.46
CA PHE A 31 1.82 -17.28 8.06
C PHE A 31 1.74 -18.69 7.46
N LEU A 32 1.59 -19.72 8.31
CA LEU A 32 1.41 -21.12 7.91
C LEU A 32 -0.04 -21.58 7.98
N ALA A 33 -0.99 -20.64 8.11
CA ALA A 33 -2.40 -20.98 8.14
C ALA A 33 -2.82 -21.67 6.83
N GLU A 34 -3.62 -22.73 6.94
CA GLU A 34 -4.06 -23.57 5.80
C GLU A 34 -4.87 -22.79 4.74
N CYS A 35 -5.40 -21.63 5.10
CA CYS A 35 -6.17 -20.78 4.18
C CYS A 35 -5.30 -20.08 3.11
N PHE A 36 -3.97 -20.08 3.24
CA PHE A 36 -3.08 -19.46 2.27
C PHE A 36 -2.59 -20.47 1.23
N GLU A 37 -2.97 -20.26 -0.03
CA GLU A 37 -2.47 -21.02 -1.17
C GLU A 37 -1.51 -20.19 -2.02
N THR A 38 -0.33 -20.73 -2.30
CA THR A 38 0.65 -20.05 -3.17
C THR A 38 0.35 -20.34 -4.64
N VAL A 39 -0.05 -19.31 -5.38
CA VAL A 39 -0.48 -19.43 -6.77
C VAL A 39 0.69 -19.30 -7.75
N LYS A 40 0.88 -20.32 -8.59
CA LYS A 40 1.77 -20.27 -9.76
C LYS A 40 1.06 -19.61 -10.95
N LYS A 41 1.82 -19.19 -11.97
CA LYS A 41 1.26 -18.43 -13.11
C LYS A 41 0.24 -19.27 -13.89
N GLU A 42 0.48 -20.56 -13.99
CA GLU A 42 -0.30 -21.51 -14.80
C GLU A 42 -1.68 -21.77 -14.21
N ALA A 43 -1.84 -21.64 -12.89
CA ALA A 43 -3.10 -21.89 -12.19
C ALA A 43 -4.04 -20.66 -12.13
N ARG A 44 -3.60 -19.49 -12.58
CA ARG A 44 -4.40 -18.25 -12.51
C ARG A 44 -5.69 -18.30 -13.32
N PRO A 45 -5.72 -18.86 -14.56
CA PRO A 45 -6.96 -19.00 -15.32
C PRO A 45 -8.00 -19.84 -14.57
N ASP A 46 -7.58 -20.97 -14.00
CA ASP A 46 -8.46 -21.86 -13.23
C ASP A 46 -9.05 -21.17 -12.00
N ILE A 47 -8.29 -20.28 -11.34
CA ILE A 47 -8.76 -19.48 -10.21
C ILE A 47 -9.83 -18.48 -10.65
N VAL A 48 -9.67 -17.88 -11.84
CA VAL A 48 -10.64 -16.91 -12.38
C VAL A 48 -11.95 -17.60 -12.79
N GLU A 49 -11.86 -18.80 -13.36
CA GLU A 49 -13.04 -19.61 -13.75
C GLU A 49 -13.65 -20.40 -12.58
N GLY A 50 -12.92 -20.47 -11.46
CA GLY A 50 -13.30 -21.21 -10.27
C GLY A 50 -14.37 -20.55 -9.41
N GLY A 51 -14.51 -21.08 -8.19
CA GLY A 51 -15.48 -20.58 -7.21
C GLY A 51 -15.06 -19.27 -6.52
N PRO A 52 -15.96 -18.66 -5.72
CA PRO A 52 -15.67 -17.46 -4.95
C PRO A 52 -14.45 -17.65 -4.02
N CYS A 53 -13.49 -16.74 -4.09
CA CYS A 53 -12.27 -16.78 -3.28
C CYS A 53 -11.74 -15.36 -2.98
N ILE A 54 -10.69 -15.28 -2.15
CA ILE A 54 -9.94 -14.04 -1.88
C ILE A 54 -8.60 -14.11 -2.60
N ILE A 55 -8.33 -13.14 -3.47
CA ILE A 55 -7.10 -13.09 -4.24
C ILE A 55 -6.21 -11.96 -3.70
N MET A 56 -5.05 -12.33 -3.18
CA MET A 56 -3.98 -11.39 -2.84
C MET A 56 -2.89 -11.43 -3.92
N ALA A 57 -2.76 -10.33 -4.68
CA ALA A 57 -1.86 -10.27 -5.83
C ALA A 57 -1.00 -9.00 -5.84
N THR A 58 0.22 -9.12 -6.34
CA THR A 58 1.12 -7.98 -6.58
C THR A 58 0.88 -7.37 -7.96
N SER A 59 1.08 -6.08 -8.18
CA SER A 59 1.46 -5.03 -7.23
C SER A 59 0.24 -4.31 -6.63
N GLY A 60 0.42 -3.73 -5.43
CA GLY A 60 -0.66 -3.07 -4.65
C GLY A 60 -1.23 -1.77 -5.24
N MET A 61 -0.68 -1.28 -6.35
CA MET A 61 -1.15 -0.07 -7.06
C MET A 61 -1.63 -0.33 -8.50
N LEU A 62 -1.77 -1.60 -8.88
CA LEU A 62 -2.10 -2.02 -10.25
C LEU A 62 -1.12 -1.45 -11.29
N SER A 63 0.16 -1.35 -10.93
CA SER A 63 1.21 -0.84 -11.84
C SER A 63 1.76 -1.93 -12.76
N GLY A 64 1.48 -3.20 -12.45
CA GLY A 64 1.95 -4.37 -13.18
C GLY A 64 1.85 -5.64 -12.34
N GLY A 65 2.15 -6.76 -12.97
CA GLY A 65 2.14 -8.09 -12.34
C GLY A 65 0.75 -8.73 -12.26
N PRO A 66 0.61 -9.80 -11.45
CA PRO A 66 -0.61 -10.60 -11.37
C PRO A 66 -1.89 -9.81 -11.03
N SER A 67 -1.80 -8.74 -10.24
CA SER A 67 -2.96 -7.92 -9.86
C SER A 67 -3.61 -7.24 -11.06
N VAL A 68 -2.81 -6.85 -12.07
CA VAL A 68 -3.30 -6.28 -13.33
C VAL A 68 -3.93 -7.36 -14.21
N GLU A 69 -3.40 -8.58 -14.21
CA GLU A 69 -3.96 -9.72 -14.93
C GLU A 69 -5.35 -10.09 -14.38
N TYR A 70 -5.46 -10.27 -13.06
CA TYR A 70 -6.74 -10.52 -12.41
C TYR A 70 -7.73 -9.38 -12.63
N PHE A 71 -7.30 -8.13 -12.42
CA PHE A 71 -8.16 -6.97 -12.61
C PHE A 71 -8.74 -6.91 -14.03
N ARG A 72 -7.92 -7.16 -15.07
CA ARG A 72 -8.38 -7.13 -16.46
C ARG A 72 -9.56 -8.06 -16.72
N VAL A 73 -9.48 -9.30 -16.21
CA VAL A 73 -10.50 -10.32 -16.47
C VAL A 73 -11.70 -10.19 -15.53
N MET A 74 -11.47 -9.78 -14.28
CA MET A 74 -12.50 -9.75 -13.24
C MET A 74 -13.26 -8.41 -13.16
N ALA A 75 -12.69 -7.30 -13.65
CA ALA A 75 -13.32 -5.97 -13.58
C ALA A 75 -14.68 -5.84 -14.25
N PRO A 76 -14.95 -6.51 -15.39
CA PRO A 76 -16.25 -6.44 -16.05
C PRO A 76 -17.40 -7.12 -15.31
N ASP A 77 -17.15 -7.93 -14.29
CA ASP A 77 -18.21 -8.64 -13.54
C ASP A 77 -18.57 -7.89 -12.24
N PRO A 78 -19.85 -7.45 -12.08
CA PRO A 78 -20.30 -6.74 -10.89
C PRO A 78 -20.37 -7.59 -9.61
N LYS A 79 -20.25 -8.92 -9.70
CA LYS A 79 -20.17 -9.80 -8.52
C LYS A 79 -18.84 -9.70 -7.79
N ASN A 80 -17.81 -9.20 -8.46
CA ASN A 80 -16.47 -9.06 -7.92
C ASN A 80 -16.31 -7.76 -7.12
N CYS A 81 -15.31 -7.73 -6.24
CA CYS A 81 -14.92 -6.54 -5.49
C CYS A 81 -13.40 -6.36 -5.52
N LEU A 82 -12.94 -5.15 -5.81
CA LEU A 82 -11.56 -4.72 -5.63
C LEU A 82 -11.44 -3.91 -4.34
N LEU A 83 -10.55 -4.38 -3.46
CA LEU A 83 -10.26 -3.76 -2.18
C LEU A 83 -8.87 -3.12 -2.19
N PHE A 84 -8.82 -1.79 -2.09
CA PHE A 84 -7.58 -1.07 -1.84
C PHE A 84 -7.32 -0.97 -0.33
N VAL A 85 -6.16 -1.50 0.10
CA VAL A 85 -5.69 -1.44 1.49
C VAL A 85 -4.42 -0.60 1.67
N THR A 86 -3.81 -0.16 0.56
CA THR A 86 -2.61 0.68 0.55
C THR A 86 -2.87 2.00 -0.16
N TYR A 87 -2.03 3.00 0.16
CA TYR A 87 -2.02 4.28 -0.54
C TYR A 87 -1.82 4.09 -2.05
N GLN A 88 -2.56 4.88 -2.84
CA GLN A 88 -2.51 4.85 -4.30
C GLN A 88 -1.87 6.15 -4.80
N VAL A 89 -0.68 6.04 -5.38
CA VAL A 89 0.10 7.20 -5.86
C VAL A 89 -0.57 7.81 -7.10
N GLU A 90 -0.53 9.14 -7.20
CA GLU A 90 -1.05 9.85 -8.36
C GLU A 90 -0.40 9.38 -9.66
N GLY A 91 -1.21 9.26 -10.73
CA GLY A 91 -0.76 8.72 -12.02
C GLY A 91 -0.84 7.19 -12.14
N THR A 92 -1.00 6.44 -11.05
CA THR A 92 -1.20 4.98 -11.11
C THR A 92 -2.60 4.61 -11.59
N LEU A 93 -2.73 3.40 -12.17
CA LEU A 93 -4.03 2.84 -12.55
C LEU A 93 -4.93 2.67 -11.31
N GLY A 94 -4.38 2.15 -10.21
CA GLY A 94 -5.11 2.01 -8.95
C GLY A 94 -5.70 3.32 -8.45
N ARG A 95 -4.96 4.44 -8.55
CA ARG A 95 -5.48 5.76 -8.18
C ARG A 95 -6.63 6.23 -9.07
N ARG A 96 -6.59 5.97 -10.37
CA ARG A 96 -7.69 6.32 -11.29
C ARG A 96 -8.98 5.57 -10.95
N ILE A 97 -8.86 4.26 -10.72
CA ILE A 97 -9.98 3.40 -10.33
C ILE A 97 -10.53 3.81 -8.98
N GLN A 98 -9.65 4.09 -8.01
CA GLN A 98 -10.05 4.58 -6.68
C GLN A 98 -10.80 5.92 -6.74
N LYS A 99 -10.47 6.79 -7.71
CA LYS A 99 -11.20 8.05 -7.99
C LYS A 99 -12.55 7.84 -8.69
N GLY A 100 -12.94 6.60 -8.97
CA GLY A 100 -14.24 6.24 -9.54
C GLY A 100 -14.25 6.09 -11.07
N TRP A 101 -13.08 5.97 -11.72
CA TRP A 101 -13.05 5.68 -13.16
C TRP A 101 -13.67 4.32 -13.44
N ARG A 102 -14.70 4.30 -14.29
CA ARG A 102 -15.45 3.09 -14.66
C ARG A 102 -15.04 2.49 -15.99
N GLU A 103 -14.19 3.18 -16.73
CA GLU A 103 -13.59 2.70 -17.97
C GLU A 103 -12.11 3.08 -17.92
N VAL A 104 -11.24 2.08 -18.06
CA VAL A 104 -9.79 2.30 -17.96
C VAL A 104 -9.07 1.73 -19.17
N PRO A 105 -8.24 2.53 -19.87
CA PRO A 105 -7.44 2.03 -20.97
C PRO A 105 -6.30 1.16 -20.40
N MET A 106 -6.19 -0.05 -20.91
CA MET A 106 -5.17 -1.03 -20.51
C MET A 106 -4.47 -1.60 -21.74
N ARG A 107 -3.15 -1.72 -21.66
CA ARG A 107 -2.35 -2.38 -22.70
C ARG A 107 -2.47 -3.90 -22.54
N MET A 108 -2.84 -4.56 -23.62
CA MET A 108 -3.03 -6.00 -23.72
C MET A 108 -1.74 -6.73 -24.09
N ALA A 109 -1.77 -8.06 -24.00
CA ALA A 109 -0.60 -8.90 -24.29
C ALA A 109 -0.19 -8.82 -25.77
N ASP A 110 -1.13 -8.58 -26.68
CA ASP A 110 -0.88 -8.35 -28.11
C ASP A 110 -0.36 -6.93 -28.42
N GLY A 111 -0.16 -6.11 -27.38
CA GLY A 111 0.37 -4.74 -27.48
C GLY A 111 -0.69 -3.69 -27.76
N LYS A 112 -1.95 -4.06 -28.03
CA LYS A 112 -3.04 -3.10 -28.25
C LYS A 112 -3.53 -2.49 -26.94
N THR A 113 -4.16 -1.33 -27.03
CA THR A 113 -4.85 -0.72 -25.89
C THR A 113 -6.33 -1.02 -26.03
N GLU A 114 -6.93 -1.61 -25.00
CA GLU A 114 -8.36 -1.81 -24.92
C GLU A 114 -8.92 -1.11 -23.69
N ILE A 115 -10.20 -0.77 -23.75
CA ILE A 115 -10.93 -0.16 -22.63
C ILE A 115 -11.55 -1.29 -21.81
N VAL A 116 -11.14 -1.39 -20.56
CA VAL A 116 -11.71 -2.37 -19.61
C VAL A 116 -12.80 -1.67 -18.79
N PRO A 117 -14.06 -2.16 -18.83
CA PRO A 117 -15.13 -1.65 -17.98
C PRO A 117 -14.96 -2.16 -16.54
N VAL A 118 -15.10 -1.26 -15.57
CA VAL A 118 -14.98 -1.52 -14.13
C VAL A 118 -16.38 -1.57 -13.53
N LYS A 119 -17.05 -2.72 -13.69
CA LYS A 119 -18.37 -2.98 -13.13
C LYS A 119 -18.31 -3.55 -11.71
N MET A 120 -17.19 -4.20 -11.36
CA MET A 120 -16.92 -4.68 -10.00
C MET A 120 -17.06 -3.55 -8.96
N GLU A 121 -17.40 -3.94 -7.74
CA GLU A 121 -17.39 -3.01 -6.61
C GLU A 121 -15.95 -2.56 -6.32
N VAL A 122 -15.75 -1.28 -6.02
CA VAL A 122 -14.44 -0.74 -5.64
C VAL A 122 -14.56 -0.13 -4.25
N LYS A 123 -13.80 -0.67 -3.30
CA LYS A 123 -13.79 -0.20 -1.91
C LYS A 123 -12.36 0.10 -1.47
N THR A 124 -12.23 1.08 -0.58
CA THR A 124 -10.97 1.39 0.10
C THR A 124 -11.16 1.13 1.58
N ILE A 125 -10.28 0.33 2.17
CA ILE A 125 -10.23 0.13 3.62
C ILE A 125 -9.02 0.88 4.16
N GLU A 126 -9.30 1.88 5.01
CA GLU A 126 -8.27 2.63 5.72
C GLU A 126 -7.81 1.87 6.97
N GLY A 127 -6.56 2.10 7.40
CA GLY A 127 -6.02 1.51 8.64
C GLY A 127 -5.02 0.36 8.45
N PHE A 128 -4.88 -0.18 7.24
CA PHE A 128 -3.85 -1.19 6.92
C PHE A 128 -2.58 -0.61 6.30
N SER A 129 -2.53 0.71 6.10
CA SER A 129 -1.33 1.39 5.62
C SER A 129 -0.21 1.28 6.66
N GLY A 130 1.00 0.96 6.20
CA GLY A 130 2.20 1.02 7.04
C GLY A 130 2.67 2.46 7.37
N HIS A 131 2.02 3.47 6.80
CA HIS A 131 2.33 4.88 7.08
C HIS A 131 1.55 5.41 8.27
N SER A 132 2.24 6.16 9.13
CA SER A 132 1.62 6.92 10.20
C SER A 132 0.66 7.98 9.67
N ASP A 133 -0.50 8.10 10.29
CA ASP A 133 -1.44 9.17 10.02
C ASP A 133 -0.93 10.53 10.57
N ARG A 134 -1.68 11.60 10.27
CA ARG A 134 -1.35 12.96 10.72
C ARG A 134 -1.20 13.06 12.25
N ARG A 135 -2.07 12.39 13.01
CA ARG A 135 -2.06 12.45 14.47
C ARG A 135 -0.87 11.68 15.03
N GLN A 136 -0.56 10.52 14.46
CA GLN A 136 0.58 9.68 14.82
C GLN A 136 1.90 10.42 14.56
N ILE A 137 2.05 11.12 13.43
CA ILE A 137 3.25 11.94 13.14
C ILE A 137 3.44 13.05 14.19
N ILE A 138 2.36 13.78 14.51
CA ILE A 138 2.45 14.85 15.53
C ILE A 138 2.76 14.27 16.92
N ASN A 139 2.14 13.15 17.28
CA ASN A 139 2.44 12.48 18.54
C ASN A 139 3.87 11.98 18.60
N TYR A 140 4.40 11.43 17.51
CA TYR A 140 5.80 11.02 17.43
C TYR A 140 6.74 12.18 17.76
N LEU A 141 6.51 13.36 17.16
CA LEU A 141 7.31 14.55 17.46
C LEU A 141 7.21 15.00 18.92
N LYS A 142 6.05 14.85 19.56
CA LYS A 142 5.87 15.16 21.00
C LYS A 142 6.66 14.20 21.92
N THR A 143 6.89 12.97 21.48
CA THR A 143 7.60 11.95 22.26
C THR A 143 9.12 12.01 22.11
N LEU A 144 9.64 12.89 21.25
CA LEU A 144 11.09 13.05 21.09
C LEU A 144 11.67 13.75 22.32
N ASN A 145 12.59 13.07 22.99
CA ASN A 145 13.24 13.56 24.22
C ASN A 145 14.26 14.69 23.96
N SER A 146 14.65 14.91 22.70
CA SER A 146 15.57 15.98 22.31
C SER A 146 14.81 17.25 21.93
N LYS A 147 15.42 18.41 22.22
CA LYS A 147 14.91 19.69 21.72
C LYS A 147 15.06 19.71 20.20
N LEU A 148 13.94 19.62 19.49
CA LEU A 148 13.92 19.77 18.03
C LEU A 148 14.29 21.20 17.66
N GLU A 149 15.29 21.36 16.79
CA GLU A 149 15.67 22.67 16.27
C GLU A 149 15.04 22.93 14.89
N ARG A 150 14.95 21.88 14.07
CA ARG A 150 14.42 21.94 12.71
C ARG A 150 13.75 20.63 12.31
N VAL A 151 12.63 20.72 11.58
CA VAL A 151 11.95 19.56 10.96
C VAL A 151 11.82 19.76 9.45
N ILE A 152 12.22 18.74 8.68
CA ILE A 152 12.08 18.73 7.22
C ILE A 152 11.04 17.68 6.86
N THR A 153 9.93 18.09 6.24
CA THR A 153 8.88 17.19 5.77
C THR A 153 9.12 16.81 4.31
N CYS A 154 9.08 15.52 4.00
CA CYS A 154 9.27 14.97 2.66
C CYS A 154 8.36 13.75 2.43
N HIS A 155 8.55 13.04 1.32
CA HIS A 155 7.86 11.77 0.99
C HIS A 155 6.32 11.85 1.11
N GLY A 156 5.74 12.89 0.54
CA GLY A 156 4.30 13.10 0.43
C GLY A 156 3.97 13.98 -0.77
N GLU A 157 2.68 14.13 -1.09
CA GLU A 157 2.25 15.12 -2.08
C GLU A 157 2.72 16.52 -1.65
N GLY A 158 3.14 17.36 -2.61
CA GLY A 158 3.76 18.65 -2.29
C GLY A 158 2.92 19.52 -1.34
N SER A 159 1.61 19.58 -1.58
CA SER A 159 0.67 20.28 -0.69
C SER A 159 0.58 19.66 0.71
N LYS A 160 0.63 18.33 0.83
CA LYS A 160 0.62 17.62 2.12
C LYS A 160 1.90 17.86 2.92
N CYS A 161 3.05 17.88 2.26
CA CYS A 161 4.34 18.22 2.91
C CYS A 161 4.30 19.65 3.47
N VAL A 162 3.91 20.64 2.65
CA VAL A 162 3.79 22.05 3.08
C VAL A 162 2.78 22.21 4.23
N ASN A 163 1.63 21.53 4.14
CA ASN A 163 0.62 21.56 5.20
C ASN A 163 1.13 20.93 6.50
N MET A 164 1.86 19.82 6.43
CA MET A 164 2.45 19.17 7.59
C MET A 164 3.53 20.06 8.22
N ALA A 165 4.43 20.66 7.42
CA ALA A 165 5.43 21.60 7.91
C ALA A 165 4.78 22.79 8.64
N THR A 166 3.77 23.40 8.02
CA THR A 166 3.01 24.52 8.63
C THR A 166 2.38 24.11 9.96
N LEU A 167 1.81 22.90 10.04
CA LEU A 167 1.22 22.38 11.27
C LEU A 167 2.26 22.18 12.37
N ILE A 168 3.41 21.61 12.03
CA ILE A 168 4.50 21.35 12.98
C ILE A 168 5.07 22.68 13.49
N HIS A 169 5.30 23.65 12.60
CA HIS A 169 5.77 24.98 12.98
C HIS A 169 4.83 25.65 13.99
N ARG A 170 3.52 25.62 13.73
CA ARG A 170 2.51 26.19 14.63
C ARG A 170 2.39 25.45 15.96
N SER A 171 2.65 24.15 15.99
CA SER A 171 2.43 23.32 17.18
C SER A 171 3.64 23.30 18.12
N PHE A 172 4.85 23.48 17.59
CA PHE A 172 6.10 23.33 18.33
C PHE A 172 6.99 24.59 18.30
N GLU A 173 6.63 25.61 17.51
CA GLU A 173 7.40 26.85 17.34
C GLU A 173 8.84 26.63 16.86
N ILE A 174 9.06 25.58 16.06
CA ILE A 174 10.37 25.19 15.49
C ILE A 174 10.47 25.51 14.00
N GLU A 175 11.69 25.64 13.47
CA GLU A 175 11.87 25.82 12.02
C GLU A 175 11.38 24.58 11.27
N THR A 176 10.54 24.77 10.24
CA THR A 176 10.10 23.66 9.38
C THR A 176 10.30 23.97 7.90
N ARG A 177 10.64 22.95 7.11
CA ARG A 177 10.80 23.08 5.65
C ARG A 177 10.16 21.90 4.92
N ALA A 178 9.60 22.18 3.75
CA ALA A 178 9.14 21.18 2.79
C ALA A 178 9.87 21.42 1.46
N PRO A 179 11.13 20.98 1.32
CA PRO A 179 11.95 21.31 0.16
C PRO A 179 11.43 20.65 -1.10
N GLN A 180 11.71 21.30 -2.24
CA GLN A 180 11.51 20.70 -3.55
C GLN A 180 12.71 19.82 -3.94
N ASN A 181 12.51 18.93 -4.91
CA ASN A 181 13.62 18.19 -5.51
C ASN A 181 14.66 19.17 -6.03
N LEU A 182 15.94 18.86 -5.80
CA LEU A 182 17.12 19.69 -6.14
C LEU A 182 17.35 20.91 -5.24
N GLU A 183 16.48 21.21 -4.27
CA GLU A 183 16.81 22.19 -3.24
C GLU A 183 17.86 21.64 -2.27
N THR A 184 18.77 22.50 -1.81
CA THR A 184 19.80 22.16 -0.84
C THR A 184 19.56 22.92 0.46
N ILE A 185 19.46 22.20 1.57
CA ILE A 185 19.35 22.77 2.91
C ILE A 185 20.68 22.58 3.64
N ARG A 186 21.30 23.67 4.08
CA ARG A 186 22.47 23.62 4.94
C ARG A 186 22.04 23.39 6.40
N LEU A 187 22.47 22.28 6.98
CA LEU A 187 22.41 22.04 8.42
C LEU A 187 23.67 22.64 9.03
N ARG A 188 23.53 23.53 10.01
CA ARG A 188 24.65 24.14 10.75
C ARG A 188 24.52 23.74 12.20
#